data_AF-A0A8J7FUW8-F1
#
_entry.id   AF-A0A8J7FUW8-F1
#
_cell.length_a   1.000
_cell.length_b   1.000
_cell.length_c   1.000
_cell.angle_alpha   90.00
_cell.angle_beta   90.00
_cell.angle_gamma   90.00
#
_symmetry.space_group_name_H-M   'P 1'
#
loop_
_entity.id
_entity.type
_entity.pdbx_description
1 polymer ?
#
loop_
_entity_poly.entity_id
_entity_poly.type
_entity_poly.pdbx_seq_one_letter_code
_entity_poly.pdbx_strand_id
1 'polypeptide(L)'
;MPLSNLRLIDKLNHIKHLFLLGKKDESLDEKEISIITQIAKHHGLNYKDINYIVNHTDEIPFSLPETFTDRLAALYDMVLLMVSDFNIHEDEIAFCKEIAKKYEFNPQVINELIEDVLGFIIQGKECDDVMQYLVKYAHPKANLN
;
A
#
# COMPACT_ATOMS: atom_id res chain seq x y z
N MET A 1 6.34 -11.82 -15.25
CA MET A 1 7.02 -10.56 -14.91
C MET A 1 7.97 -10.83 -13.75
N PRO A 2 9.19 -10.30 -13.72
CA PRO A 2 10.04 -10.51 -12.55
C PRO A 2 9.38 -9.80 -11.38
N LEU A 3 9.16 -10.55 -10.29
CA LEU A 3 8.77 -10.03 -8.99
C LEU A 3 9.70 -8.86 -8.66
N SER A 4 9.14 -7.73 -8.21
CA SER A 4 9.87 -6.60 -7.63
C SER A 4 11.09 -7.11 -6.85
N ASN A 5 12.29 -6.60 -7.11
CA ASN A 5 13.53 -7.02 -6.43
C ASN A 5 13.64 -6.42 -5.01
N LEU A 6 12.49 -6.30 -4.34
CA LEU A 6 12.35 -5.81 -2.97
C LEU A 6 13.06 -6.75 -2.00
N ARG A 7 13.82 -6.16 -1.08
CA ARG A 7 14.44 -6.92 0.01
C ARG A 7 13.35 -7.45 0.92
N LEU A 8 13.61 -8.57 1.60
CA LEU A 8 12.65 -9.14 2.54
C LEU A 8 12.18 -8.09 3.56
N ILE A 9 13.11 -7.28 4.09
CA ILE A 9 12.76 -6.24 5.07
C ILE A 9 11.77 -5.21 4.52
N ASP A 10 11.87 -4.84 3.23
CA ASP A 10 10.96 -3.88 2.61
C ASP A 10 9.56 -4.46 2.48
N LYS A 11 9.45 -5.76 2.16
CA LYS A 11 8.18 -6.47 2.11
C LYS A 11 7.54 -6.55 3.50
N LEU A 12 8.31 -6.90 4.54
CA LEU A 12 7.81 -6.97 5.92
C LEU A 12 7.36 -5.60 6.43
N ASN A 13 8.16 -4.56 6.19
CA ASN A 13 7.84 -3.17 6.53
C ASN A 13 6.57 -2.70 5.83
N HIS A 14 6.39 -3.07 4.56
CA HIS A 14 5.19 -2.73 3.79
C HIS A 14 3.91 -3.37 4.38
N ILE A 15 3.93 -4.69 4.62
CA ILE A 15 2.78 -5.38 5.23
C ILE A 15 2.49 -4.84 6.63
N LYS A 16 3.52 -4.47 7.40
CA LYS A 16 3.35 -3.77 8.68
C LYS A 16 2.59 -2.45 8.52
N HIS A 17 2.93 -1.62 7.54
CA HIS A 17 2.23 -0.35 7.33
C HIS A 17 0.76 -0.57 6.96
N LEU A 18 0.46 -1.56 6.12
CA LEU A 18 -0.91 -1.94 5.78
C LEU A 18 -1.71 -2.39 7.02
N PHE A 19 -1.10 -3.20 7.87
CA PHE A 19 -1.74 -3.67 9.09
C PHE A 19 -1.97 -2.53 10.10
N LEU A 20 -1.01 -1.62 10.26
CA LEU A 20 -1.14 -0.45 11.13
C LEU A 20 -2.18 0.56 10.62
N LEU A 21 -2.38 0.63 9.30
CA LEU A 21 -3.37 1.48 8.67
C LEU A 21 -4.79 1.03 9.06
N GLY A 22 -5.16 -0.22 8.75
CA GLY A 22 -6.52 -0.70 9.02
C GLY A 22 -6.80 -1.13 10.48
N LYS A 23 -5.78 -1.24 11.35
CA LYS A 23 -6.00 -1.46 12.81
C LYS A 23 -6.40 -0.17 13.57
N LYS A 24 -6.54 0.98 12.90
CA LYS A 24 -6.88 2.23 13.59
C LYS A 24 -8.30 2.23 14.17
N ASP A 25 -9.24 1.55 13.53
CA ASP A 25 -10.49 1.11 14.16
C ASP A 25 -10.28 -0.31 14.72
N GLU A 26 -10.88 -0.61 15.87
CA GLU A 26 -10.48 -1.68 16.82
C GLU A 26 -10.31 -3.12 16.24
N SER A 27 -10.63 -3.37 14.97
CA SER A 27 -10.29 -4.58 14.23
C SER A 27 -10.37 -4.40 12.72
N LEU A 28 -9.44 -4.99 11.97
CA LEU A 28 -9.53 -5.14 10.51
C LEU A 28 -10.74 -6.02 10.14
N ASP A 29 -11.47 -5.63 9.10
CA ASP A 29 -12.57 -6.41 8.54
C ASP A 29 -12.09 -7.50 7.56
N GLU A 30 -13.01 -8.36 7.11
CA GLU A 30 -12.68 -9.47 6.19
C GLU A 30 -12.16 -8.99 4.82
N LYS A 31 -12.61 -7.83 4.34
CA LYS A 31 -12.18 -7.26 3.04
C LYS A 31 -10.77 -6.71 3.14
N GLU A 32 -10.46 -5.98 4.21
CA GLU A 32 -9.12 -5.46 4.47
C GLU A 32 -8.11 -6.59 4.63
N ILE A 33 -8.46 -7.64 5.39
CA ILE A 33 -7.63 -8.85 5.53
C ILE A 33 -7.40 -9.51 4.17
N SER A 34 -8.44 -9.59 3.32
CA SER A 34 -8.33 -10.14 1.98
C SER A 34 -7.35 -9.34 1.11
N ILE A 35 -7.44 -8.01 1.12
CA ILE A 35 -6.55 -7.11 0.36
C ILE A 35 -5.10 -7.25 0.84
N ILE A 36 -4.86 -7.18 2.16
CA ILE A 36 -3.52 -7.36 2.74
C ILE A 36 -2.94 -8.72 2.35
N THR A 37 -3.76 -9.77 2.37
CA THR A 37 -3.34 -11.12 1.98
C THR A 37 -2.99 -11.22 0.50
N GLN A 38 -3.74 -10.54 -0.38
CA GLN A 38 -3.46 -10.50 -1.81
C GLN A 38 -2.15 -9.76 -2.10
N ILE A 39 -1.94 -8.59 -1.49
CA ILE A 39 -0.69 -7.82 -1.61
C ILE A 39 0.51 -8.64 -1.10
N ALA A 40 0.38 -9.29 0.06
CA ALA A 40 1.42 -10.15 0.60
C ALA A 40 1.78 -11.30 -0.35
N LYS A 41 0.77 -11.98 -0.91
CA LYS A 41 0.98 -13.03 -1.92
C LYS A 41 1.67 -12.50 -3.17
N HIS A 42 1.32 -11.29 -3.63
CA HIS A 42 1.97 -10.64 -4.76
C HIS A 42 3.48 -10.45 -4.52
N HIS A 43 3.89 -10.15 -3.28
CA HIS A 43 5.29 -10.05 -2.90
C HIS A 43 5.98 -11.40 -2.59
N GLY A 44 5.27 -12.52 -2.76
CA GLY A 44 5.78 -13.86 -2.48
C GLY A 44 5.79 -14.23 -1.00
N LEU A 45 5.04 -13.52 -0.15
CA LEU A 45 4.84 -13.85 1.25
C LEU A 45 3.67 -14.83 1.39
N ASN A 46 3.84 -15.81 2.27
CA ASN A 46 2.79 -16.79 2.57
C ASN A 46 2.07 -16.44 3.89
N TYR A 47 1.02 -17.19 4.21
CA TYR A 47 0.22 -16.96 5.41
C TYR A 47 1.03 -16.99 6.72
N LYS A 48 2.08 -17.83 6.82
CA LYS A 48 2.94 -17.87 8.01
C LYS A 48 3.76 -16.60 8.15
N ASP A 49 4.23 -16.03 7.03
CA ASP A 49 4.97 -14.76 7.02
C ASP A 49 4.05 -13.62 7.48
N ILE A 50 2.81 -13.58 6.96
CA ILE A 50 1.79 -12.60 7.36
C ILE A 50 1.49 -12.73 8.86
N ASN A 51 1.25 -13.96 9.34
CA ASN A 51 0.97 -14.19 10.75
C ASN A 51 2.15 -13.80 11.64
N TYR A 52 3.39 -14.03 11.20
CA TYR A 52 4.57 -13.56 11.92
C TYR A 52 4.60 -12.02 12.00
N ILE A 53 4.38 -11.33 10.88
CA ILE A 53 4.36 -9.86 10.81
C ILE A 53 3.31 -9.26 11.75
N VAL A 54 2.09 -9.79 11.70
CA VAL A 54 0.98 -9.33 12.54
C VAL A 54 1.33 -9.47 14.02
N ASN A 55 1.89 -10.62 14.44
CA ASN A 55 2.23 -10.88 15.84
C ASN A 55 3.49 -10.16 16.33
N HIS A 56 4.38 -9.73 15.42
CA HIS A 56 5.67 -9.09 15.75
C HIS A 56 5.78 -7.71 15.10
N THR A 57 4.66 -7.00 14.96
CA THR A 57 4.58 -5.71 14.24
C THR A 57 5.59 -4.69 14.80
N ASP A 58 5.80 -4.68 16.11
CA ASP A 58 6.72 -3.75 16.78
C ASP A 58 8.21 -4.09 16.56
N GLU A 59 8.51 -5.33 16.18
CA GLU A 59 9.89 -5.80 15.97
C GLU A 59 10.40 -5.51 14.55
N ILE A 60 9.51 -5.21 13.61
CA ILE A 60 9.87 -4.94 12.22
C ILE A 60 10.37 -3.48 12.12
N PRO A 61 11.67 -3.26 11.81
CA PRO A 61 12.19 -1.92 11.66
C PRO A 61 11.66 -1.27 10.38
N PHE A 62 11.60 0.05 10.39
CA PHE A 62 11.33 0.82 9.19
C PHE A 62 12.41 0.56 8.14
N SER A 63 12.02 0.40 6.88
CA SER A 63 12.96 0.38 5.76
C SER A 63 12.48 1.27 4.62
N LEU A 64 13.44 1.88 3.92
CA LEU A 64 13.21 2.68 2.73
C LEU A 64 13.50 1.81 1.50
N PRO A 65 12.49 1.47 0.68
CA PRO A 65 12.71 0.79 -0.59
C PRO A 65 13.65 1.59 -1.50
N GLU A 66 14.55 0.89 -2.21
CA GLU A 66 15.64 1.54 -2.94
C GLU A 66 15.12 2.39 -4.11
N THR A 67 14.19 1.84 -4.89
CA THR A 67 13.70 2.49 -6.11
C THR A 67 12.50 3.38 -5.84
N PHE A 68 12.41 4.48 -6.58
CA PHE A 68 11.23 5.36 -6.56
C PHE A 68 9.93 4.58 -6.84
N THR A 69 9.96 3.67 -7.82
CA THR A 69 8.81 2.86 -8.22
C THR A 69 8.33 1.95 -7.10
N ASP A 70 9.24 1.30 -6.37
CA ASP A 70 8.87 0.42 -5.26
C ASP A 70 8.22 1.20 -4.11
N ARG A 71 8.74 2.39 -3.80
CA ARG A 71 8.15 3.25 -2.76
C ARG A 71 6.77 3.75 -3.17
N LEU A 72 6.61 4.17 -4.42
CA LEU A 72 5.33 4.62 -4.95
C LEU A 72 4.30 3.48 -4.97
N ALA A 73 4.70 2.27 -5.38
CA ALA A 73 3.86 1.08 -5.32
C ALA A 73 3.37 0.78 -3.90
N ALA A 74 4.24 0.92 -2.89
CA ALA A 74 3.84 0.75 -1.50
C ALA A 74 2.81 1.80 -1.04
N LEU A 75 2.93 3.07 -1.47
CA LEU A 75 1.92 4.08 -1.16
C LEU A 75 0.58 3.80 -1.86
N TYR A 76 0.61 3.25 -3.08
CA TYR A 76 -0.60 2.82 -3.78
C TYR A 76 -1.35 1.71 -3.05
N ASP A 77 -0.63 0.68 -2.60
CA ASP A 77 -1.22 -0.41 -1.81
C ASP A 77 -1.88 0.10 -0.53
N MET A 78 -1.26 1.07 0.14
CA MET A 78 -1.84 1.71 1.32
C MET A 78 -3.12 2.47 0.99
N VAL A 79 -3.13 3.24 -0.10
CA VAL A 79 -4.32 3.98 -0.52
C VAL A 79 -5.42 3.02 -0.96
N LEU A 80 -5.09 1.96 -1.70
CA LEU A 80 -6.03 0.93 -2.11
C LEU A 80 -6.75 0.29 -0.92
N LEU A 81 -6.00 -0.05 0.14
CA LEU A 81 -6.58 -0.57 1.37
C LEU A 81 -7.54 0.45 2.00
N MET A 82 -7.09 1.69 2.17
CA MET A 82 -7.83 2.79 2.79
C MET A 82 -9.13 3.17 2.06
N VAL A 83 -9.20 3.00 0.74
CA VAL A 83 -10.41 3.34 -0.02
C VAL A 83 -11.36 2.16 -0.24
N SER A 84 -10.99 0.96 0.22
CA SER A 84 -11.67 -0.29 -0.14
C SER A 84 -13.07 -0.46 0.45
N ASP A 85 -13.34 0.21 1.56
CA ASP A 85 -14.64 0.22 2.25
C ASP A 85 -15.44 1.51 2.01
N PHE A 86 -14.88 2.45 1.21
CA PHE A 86 -15.38 3.79 0.95
C PHE A 86 -15.49 4.73 2.19
N ASN A 87 -14.92 4.35 3.33
CA ASN A 87 -14.90 5.19 4.53
C ASN A 87 -13.47 5.63 4.84
N ILE A 88 -13.05 6.72 4.22
CA ILE A 88 -11.70 7.24 4.44
C ILE A 88 -11.69 8.14 5.68
N HIS A 89 -10.88 7.79 6.68
CA HIS A 89 -10.73 8.60 7.89
C HIS A 89 -9.53 9.57 7.78
N GLU A 90 -9.65 10.77 8.37
CA GLU A 90 -8.57 11.78 8.34
C GLU A 90 -7.25 11.26 8.95
N ASP A 91 -7.37 10.42 9.97
CA ASP A 91 -6.23 9.80 10.66
C ASP A 91 -5.48 8.80 9.76
N GLU A 92 -6.17 8.11 8.85
CA GLU A 92 -5.57 7.19 7.89
C GLU A 92 -4.83 7.97 6.80
N ILE A 93 -5.45 9.03 6.29
CA ILE A 93 -4.81 9.97 5.36
C ILE A 93 -3.54 10.55 5.99
N ALA A 94 -3.62 10.99 7.25
CA ALA A 94 -2.47 11.50 7.99
C ALA A 94 -1.36 10.46 8.11
N PHE A 95 -1.70 9.21 8.41
CA PHE A 95 -0.72 8.11 8.48
C PHE A 95 -0.04 7.87 7.12
N CYS A 96 -0.82 7.75 6.04
CA CYS A 96 -0.31 7.61 4.68
C CYS A 96 0.62 8.76 4.29
N LYS A 97 0.29 10.00 4.67
CA LYS A 97 1.12 11.18 4.43
C LYS A 97 2.45 11.15 5.21
N GLU A 98 2.45 10.65 6.43
CA GLU A 98 3.69 10.47 7.20
C GLU A 98 4.59 9.40 6.58
N ILE A 99 4.02 8.29 6.08
CA ILE A 99 4.79 7.29 5.34
C ILE A 99 5.32 7.87 4.03
N ALA A 100 4.52 8.65 3.29
CA ALA A 100 4.97 9.32 2.07
C ALA A 100 6.20 10.21 2.31
N LYS A 101 6.21 11.00 3.40
CA LYS A 101 7.38 11.80 3.80
C LYS A 101 8.60 10.93 4.07
N LYS A 102 8.43 9.83 4.82
CA LYS A 102 9.53 8.89 5.11
C LYS A 102 10.05 8.19 3.85
N TYR A 103 9.20 8.05 2.83
CA TYR A 103 9.57 7.55 1.52
C TYR A 103 10.11 8.62 0.56
N GLU A 104 10.30 9.84 1.05
CA GLU A 104 10.85 10.99 0.33
C GLU A 104 9.90 11.57 -0.76
N PHE A 105 8.59 11.41 -0.58
CA PHE A 105 7.56 12.03 -1.43
C PHE A 105 6.99 13.29 -0.78
N ASN A 106 6.46 14.18 -1.64
CA ASN A 106 5.56 15.23 -1.18
C ASN A 106 4.25 14.59 -0.67
N PRO A 107 3.78 14.90 0.56
CA PRO A 107 2.52 14.38 1.10
C PRO A 107 1.29 14.57 0.20
N GLN A 108 1.31 15.55 -0.70
CA GLN A 108 0.25 15.78 -1.68
C GLN A 108 0.00 14.56 -2.58
N VAL A 109 1.03 13.72 -2.79
CA VAL A 109 0.91 12.49 -3.58
C VAL A 109 -0.22 11.61 -3.06
N ILE A 110 -0.45 11.55 -1.74
CA ILE A 110 -1.52 10.72 -1.16
C ILE A 110 -2.90 11.20 -1.62
N ASN A 111 -3.13 12.51 -1.74
CA ASN A 111 -4.40 13.03 -2.22
C ASN A 111 -4.61 12.65 -3.69
N GLU A 112 -3.56 12.77 -4.52
CA GLU A 112 -3.59 12.39 -5.95
C GLU A 112 -3.87 10.89 -6.11
N LEU A 113 -3.22 10.05 -5.30
CA LEU A 113 -3.46 8.61 -5.31
C LEU A 113 -4.88 8.25 -4.90
N ILE A 114 -5.46 8.93 -3.90
CA ILE A 114 -6.84 8.68 -3.48
C ILE A 114 -7.80 8.97 -4.64
N GLU A 115 -7.64 10.11 -5.30
CA GLU A 115 -8.47 10.49 -6.46
C GLU A 115 -8.37 9.47 -7.59
N ASP A 116 -7.15 9.04 -7.92
CA ASP A 116 -6.89 8.05 -8.96
C ASP A 116 -7.55 6.69 -8.62
N VAL A 117 -7.28 6.15 -7.44
CA VAL A 117 -7.74 4.81 -7.04
C VAL A 117 -9.26 4.79 -6.88
N LEU A 118 -9.87 5.80 -6.25
CA LEU A 118 -11.33 5.91 -6.18
C LEU A 118 -11.95 5.97 -7.58
N GLY A 119 -11.34 6.72 -8.50
CA GLY A 119 -11.77 6.79 -9.89
C GLY A 119 -11.81 5.42 -10.56
N PHE A 120 -10.85 4.53 -10.27
CA PHE A 120 -10.85 3.16 -10.79
C PHE A 120 -11.91 2.26 -10.17
N ILE A 121 -12.08 2.34 -8.85
CA ILE A 121 -13.07 1.53 -8.14
C ILE A 121 -14.49 1.90 -8.59
N ILE A 122 -14.79 3.20 -8.73
CA ILE A 122 -16.10 3.68 -9.22
C ILE A 122 -16.40 3.20 -10.65
N GLN A 123 -15.38 3.00 -11.48
CA GLN A 123 -15.52 2.44 -12.83
C GLN A 123 -15.76 0.92 -12.85
N GLY A 124 -15.82 0.27 -11.67
CA GLY A 124 -16.08 -1.17 -11.55
C GLY A 124 -14.90 -2.03 -12.00
N LYS A 125 -13.67 -1.53 -11.88
CA LYS A 125 -12.47 -2.34 -12.15
C LYS A 125 -12.12 -3.16 -10.92
N GLU A 126 -11.80 -4.44 -11.14
CA GLU A 126 -11.38 -5.35 -10.08
C GLU A 126 -10.03 -4.94 -9.49
N CYS A 127 -9.78 -5.28 -8.23
CA CYS A 127 -8.57 -4.92 -7.49
C CYS A 127 -7.28 -5.30 -8.24
N ASP A 128 -7.22 -6.51 -8.79
CA ASP A 128 -6.10 -7.00 -9.60
C ASP A 128 -5.90 -6.16 -10.87
N ASP A 129 -6.98 -5.70 -11.51
CA ASP A 129 -6.93 -4.85 -12.70
C ASP A 129 -6.49 -3.43 -12.34
N VAL A 130 -6.92 -2.93 -11.18
CA VAL A 130 -6.45 -1.65 -10.61
C VAL A 130 -4.95 -1.74 -10.35
N MET A 131 -4.48 -2.81 -9.71
CA MET A 131 -3.06 -3.05 -9.46
C MET A 131 -2.23 -3.12 -10.75
N GLN A 132 -2.68 -3.88 -11.76
CA GLN A 132 -2.00 -3.94 -13.06
C GLN A 132 -2.01 -2.61 -13.81
N TYR A 133 -3.14 -1.90 -13.80
CA TYR A 133 -3.25 -0.58 -14.40
C TYR A 133 -2.26 0.39 -13.72
N LEU A 134 -2.23 0.43 -12.39
CA LEU A 134 -1.41 1.37 -11.65
C LEU A 134 0.09 1.08 -11.82
N VAL A 135 0.51 -0.18 -11.83
CA VAL A 135 1.92 -0.55 -12.15
C VAL A 135 2.34 -0.03 -13.53
N LYS A 136 1.42 0.00 -14.50
CA LYS A 136 1.68 0.53 -15.85
C LYS A 136 1.83 2.06 -15.88
N TYR A 137 1.13 2.80 -15.01
CA TYR A 137 1.10 4.27 -15.02
C TYR A 137 1.87 4.95 -13.87
N ALA A 138 2.30 4.20 -12.85
CA ALA A 138 3.22 4.63 -11.79
C ALA A 138 4.66 4.87 -12.31
N HIS A 139 4.94 4.47 -13.56
CA HIS A 139 6.06 5.00 -14.32
C HIS A 139 5.63 6.34 -14.94
N PRO A 140 6.33 7.44 -14.61
CA PRO A 140 5.78 8.79 -14.66
C PRO A 140 5.26 9.14 -16.05
N LYS A 141 4.05 9.74 -16.09
CA LYS A 141 3.75 10.72 -17.13
C LYS A 141 4.85 11.78 -17.07
N ALA A 142 5.63 11.85 -18.14
CA ALA A 142 6.79 12.72 -18.32
C ALA A 142 6.48 14.23 -18.32
N ASN A 143 5.41 14.69 -17.68
CA ASN A 143 4.99 16.10 -17.72
C ASN A 143 4.59 16.58 -16.32
N LEU A 144 5.59 16.76 -15.47
CA LEU A 144 5.61 17.85 -14.50
C LEU A 144 6.78 18.75 -14.92
N ASN A 145 6.50 19.57 -15.94
CA ASN A 145 7.29 20.77 -16.25
C ASN A 145 6.84 21.89 -15.32
#